data_AF-S2KFN7-F1
#
_entry.id   AF-S2KFN7-F1
#
_cell.length_a   1.000
_cell.length_b   1.000
_cell.length_c   1.000
_cell.angle_alpha   90.00
_cell.angle_beta   90.00
_cell.angle_gamma   90.00
#
_symmetry.space_group_name_H-M   'P 1'
#
loop_
_entity.id
_entity.type
_entity.pdbx_description
1 polymer ?
#
loop_
_entity_poly.entity_id
_entity_poly.type
_entity_poly.pdbx_seq_one_letter_code
_entity_poly.pdbx_strand_id
1 'polypeptide(L)'
;MWRWWACSVPPNSHVEQRAAWDMVQRYMDTSQPLPEIPVFEIYRPLDPATIAHDRRTGRNPRFWRDMDDATYERHVSEHQDKLNAFYRG
;
A
#
# COMPACT_ATOMS: atom_id res chain seq x y z
N MET A 1 -3.25 8.78 -19.60
CA MET A 1 -2.65 7.44 -19.50
C MET A 1 -3.03 6.90 -18.13
N TRP A 2 -4.02 6.02 -18.04
CA TRP A 2 -4.51 5.49 -16.76
C TRP A 2 -3.83 4.13 -16.50
N ARG A 3 -2.77 4.11 -15.70
CA ARG A 3 -2.07 2.86 -15.32
C ARG A 3 -2.60 2.36 -13.98
N TRP A 4 -3.55 1.44 -14.06
CA TRP A 4 -3.91 0.52 -12.98
C TRP A 4 -3.05 -0.74 -13.16
N TRP A 5 -2.01 -0.94 -12.34
CA TRP A 5 -1.23 -2.20 -12.39
C TRP A 5 -0.96 -2.83 -11.03
N ALA A 6 -1.05 -2.05 -9.94
CA ALA A 6 -0.83 -2.57 -8.59
C ALA A 6 -1.85 -3.64 -8.14
N CYS A 7 -2.98 -3.81 -8.85
CA CYS A 7 -3.99 -4.84 -8.57
C CYS A 7 -4.22 -5.84 -9.73
N SER A 8 -3.44 -5.79 -10.82
CA SER A 8 -3.79 -6.50 -12.07
C SER A 8 -2.81 -7.60 -12.48
N VAL A 9 -1.74 -7.81 -11.70
CA VAL A 9 -0.70 -8.80 -12.02
C VAL A 9 -0.68 -9.83 -10.92
N PRO A 10 -0.84 -11.12 -11.25
CA PRO A 10 -0.67 -12.16 -10.25
C PRO A 10 0.75 -12.06 -9.67
N PRO A 11 0.93 -12.19 -8.36
CA PRO A 11 2.24 -12.16 -7.73
C PRO A 11 3.13 -13.23 -8.36
N ASN A 12 4.25 -12.80 -8.95
CA ASN A 12 5.14 -13.65 -9.76
C ASN A 12 6.19 -14.37 -8.91
N SER A 13 6.19 -14.14 -7.59
CA SER A 13 7.08 -14.75 -6.62
C SER A 13 6.38 -15.17 -5.33
N HIS A 14 6.92 -16.15 -4.61
CA HIS A 14 6.43 -16.54 -3.28
C HIS A 14 6.44 -15.37 -2.27
N VAL A 15 7.34 -14.41 -2.43
CA VAL A 15 7.39 -13.20 -1.59
C VAL A 15 6.16 -12.34 -1.84
N GLU A 16 5.85 -12.04 -3.10
CA GLU A 16 4.67 -11.24 -3.45
C GLU A 16 3.36 -11.97 -3.08
N GLN A 17 3.31 -13.30 -3.18
CA GLN A 17 2.15 -14.10 -2.76
C GLN A 17 1.89 -13.96 -1.25
N ARG A 18 2.94 -14.03 -0.42
CA ARG A 18 2.83 -13.82 1.04
C ARG A 18 2.45 -12.38 1.37
N ALA A 19 3.07 -11.40 0.70
CA ALA A 19 2.74 -9.99 0.88
C ALA A 19 1.28 -9.68 0.52
N ALA A 20 0.79 -10.25 -0.59
CA ALA A 20 -0.60 -10.13 -1.00
C ALA A 20 -1.56 -10.77 0.01
N TRP A 21 -1.21 -11.93 0.56
CA TRP A 21 -1.99 -12.56 1.63
C TRP A 21 -2.04 -11.69 2.89
N ASP A 22 -0.91 -11.12 3.32
CA ASP A 22 -0.85 -10.24 4.49
C ASP A 22 -1.61 -8.92 4.26
N MET A 23 -1.63 -8.39 3.04
CA MET A 23 -2.47 -7.26 2.67
C MET A 23 -3.96 -7.60 2.86
N VAL A 24 -4.40 -8.78 2.42
CA VAL A 24 -5.79 -9.25 2.59
C VAL A 24 -6.12 -9.42 4.08
N GLN A 25 -5.21 -10.00 4.87
CA GLN A 25 -5.40 -10.14 6.32
C GLN A 25 -5.54 -8.77 7.00
N ARG A 26 -4.70 -7.78 6.64
CA ARG A 26 -4.82 -6.40 7.15
C ARG A 26 -6.12 -5.73 6.74
N TYR A 27 -6.56 -5.93 5.50
CA TYR A 27 -7.84 -5.37 5.04
C TYR A 27 -9.03 -5.91 5.85
N MET A 28 -8.98 -7.18 6.29
CA MET A 28 -10.02 -7.77 7.12
C MET A 28 -9.96 -7.34 8.60
N ASP A 29 -8.82 -6.84 9.06
CA ASP A 29 -8.62 -6.39 10.44
C ASP A 29 -8.94 -4.88 10.60
N THR A 30 -10.17 -4.60 11.02
CA THR A 30 -10.68 -3.23 11.25
C THR A 30 -9.98 -2.47 12.39
N SER A 31 -9.11 -3.13 13.18
CA SER A 31 -8.32 -2.45 14.22
C SER A 31 -7.06 -1.76 13.67
N GLN A 32 -6.65 -2.13 12.44
CA GLN A 32 -5.50 -1.59 11.75
C GLN A 32 -5.93 -0.59 10.66
N PRO A 33 -5.04 0.35 10.28
CA PRO A 33 -5.31 1.22 9.14
C PRO A 33 -5.43 0.39 7.84
N LEU A 34 -6.18 0.92 6.87
CA LEU A 34 -6.30 0.36 5.53
C LEU A 34 -4.91 0.16 4.90
N PRO A 35 -4.73 -0.88 4.07
CA PRO A 35 -3.53 -1.04 3.28
C PRO A 35 -3.16 0.21 2.48
N GLU A 36 -1.88 0.54 2.42
CA GLU A 36 -1.35 1.70 1.71
C GLU A 36 -1.26 1.43 0.20
N ILE A 37 -2.40 1.48 -0.49
CA ILE A 37 -2.50 1.28 -1.93
C ILE A 37 -3.38 2.37 -2.58
N PRO A 38 -3.13 2.76 -3.85
CA PRO A 38 -3.85 3.87 -4.50
C PRO A 38 -5.38 3.75 -4.49
N VAL A 39 -5.91 2.53 -4.62
CA VAL A 39 -7.36 2.28 -4.64
C VAL A 39 -8.04 2.65 -3.32
N PHE A 40 -7.32 2.61 -2.20
CA PHE A 40 -7.87 2.94 -0.89
C PHE A 40 -7.82 4.43 -0.54
N GLU A 41 -7.14 5.26 -1.33
CA GLU A 41 -6.99 6.71 -1.06
C GLU A 41 -8.33 7.41 -0.83
N ILE A 42 -9.34 7.07 -1.64
CA ILE A 42 -10.68 7.67 -1.55
C ILE A 42 -11.48 7.21 -0.32
N TYR A 43 -11.12 6.07 0.27
CA TYR A 43 -11.82 5.48 1.41
C TYR A 43 -11.15 5.79 2.74
N ARG A 44 -9.86 6.18 2.75
CA ARG A 44 -9.15 6.55 4.00
C ARG A 44 -9.87 7.57 4.87
N PRO A 45 -10.54 8.62 4.33
CA PRO A 45 -11.28 9.58 5.16
C PRO A 45 -12.54 9.01 5.81
N LEU A 46 -12.95 7.78 5.45
CA LEU A 46 -14.13 7.10 5.97
C LEU A 46 -13.77 6.05 7.03
N ASP A 47 -12.51 5.63 7.12
CA ASP A 47 -12.06 4.57 8.03
C ASP A 47 -11.45 5.15 9.33
N PRO A 48 -12.06 4.91 10.51
CA PRO A 48 -11.60 5.50 11.78
C PRO A 48 -10.15 5.14 12.16
N ALA A 49 -9.73 3.90 11.93
CA ALA A 49 -8.37 3.45 12.24
C ALA A 49 -7.33 4.16 11.36
N THR A 50 -7.64 4.29 10.07
CA THR A 50 -6.82 5.03 9.10
C THR A 50 -6.76 6.52 9.42
N ILE A 51 -7.88 7.15 9.78
CA ILE A 51 -7.91 8.56 10.17
C ILE A 51 -6.99 8.81 11.37
N ALA A 52 -7.06 7.95 12.40
CA ALA A 52 -6.21 8.07 13.57
C ALA A 52 -4.73 7.87 13.24
N HIS A 53 -4.43 6.91 12.35
CA HIS A 53 -3.08 6.66 11.85
C HIS A 53 -2.53 7.86 11.06
N ASP A 54 -3.29 8.36 10.08
CA ASP A 54 -2.88 9.47 9.19
C ASP A 54 -2.67 10.77 9.98
N ARG A 55 -3.49 11.04 11.00
CA ARG A 55 -3.29 12.17 11.93
C ARG A 55 -1.99 12.08 12.72
N ARG A 56 -1.61 10.88 13.16
CA ARG A 56 -0.38 10.63 13.91
C ARG A 56 0.88 10.75 13.05
N THR A 57 0.80 10.31 11.79
CA THR A 57 1.96 10.29 10.87
C THR A 57 2.07 11.56 10.04
N GLY A 58 1.05 12.42 10.02
CA GLY A 58 1.02 13.61 9.19
C GLY A 58 0.94 13.29 7.69
N ARG A 59 0.28 12.16 7.34
CA ARG A 59 0.17 11.70 5.95
C ARG A 59 -0.56 12.74 5.09
N ASN A 60 -0.03 13.02 3.90
CA ASN A 60 -0.72 13.83 2.90
C ASN A 60 -1.99 13.11 2.38
N PRO A 61 -3.20 13.69 2.46
CA PRO A 61 -4.45 13.10 1.93
C PRO A 61 -4.48 12.91 0.41
N ARG A 62 -3.45 13.39 -0.28
CA ARG A 62 -3.29 13.35 -1.74
C ARG A 62 -2.07 12.53 -2.17
N PHE A 63 -1.50 11.75 -1.25
CA PHE A 63 -0.21 11.07 -1.38
C PHE A 63 -0.05 10.37 -2.74
N TRP A 64 -1.01 9.53 -3.13
CA TRP A 64 -0.95 8.80 -4.39
C TRP A 64 -1.26 9.66 -5.62
N ARG A 65 -2.14 10.66 -5.51
CA ARG A 65 -2.55 11.51 -6.64
C ARG A 65 -1.47 12.51 -7.04
N ASP A 66 -0.67 12.96 -6.08
CA ASP A 66 0.37 13.99 -6.29
C ASP A 66 1.76 13.39 -6.50
N MET A 67 1.90 12.06 -6.42
CA MET A 67 3.17 11.37 -6.64
C MET A 67 3.52 11.37 -8.13
N ASP A 68 4.69 11.91 -8.48
CA ASP A 68 5.24 11.80 -9.83
C ASP A 68 5.82 10.41 -10.13
N ASP A 69 6.00 10.11 -11.42
CA ASP A 69 6.45 8.79 -11.88
C ASP A 69 7.81 8.38 -11.27
N ALA A 70 8.77 9.31 -11.17
CA ALA A 70 10.10 9.01 -10.62
C ALA A 70 10.04 8.68 -9.12
N THR A 71 9.18 9.38 -8.38
CA THR A 71 8.92 9.12 -6.97
C THR A 71 8.17 7.81 -6.79
N TYR A 72 7.24 7.49 -7.68
CA TYR A 72 6.53 6.21 -7.69
C TYR A 72 7.48 5.03 -7.93
N GLU A 73 8.36 5.11 -8.92
CA GLU A 73 9.35 4.06 -9.20
C GLU A 73 10.25 3.80 -8.00
N ARG A 74 10.75 4.86 -7.35
CA ARG A 74 11.52 4.75 -6.12
C ARG A 74 10.71 4.10 -5.01
N HIS A 75 9.45 4.51 -4.83
CA HIS A 75 8.56 3.96 -3.81
C HIS A 75 8.31 2.45 -4.01
N VAL A 76 8.09 2.02 -5.26
CA VAL A 76 7.93 0.59 -5.61
C VAL A 76 9.20 -0.19 -5.31
N SER A 77 10.38 0.33 -5.69
CA SER A 77 11.66 -0.32 -5.40
C SER A 77 11.90 -0.48 -3.90
N GLU A 78 11.72 0.59 -3.13
CA GLU A 78 11.87 0.56 -1.67
C GLU A 78 10.87 -0.40 -1.00
N HIS A 79 9.64 -0.47 -1.50
CA HIS A 79 8.65 -1.42 -1.02
C HIS A 79 9.09 -2.85 -1.31
N GLN A 80 9.57 -3.13 -2.53
CA GLN A 80 10.06 -4.44 -2.92
C GLN A 80 11.26 -4.89 -2.06
N ASP A 81 12.18 -3.98 -1.74
CA ASP A 81 13.31 -4.26 -0.86
C ASP A 81 12.85 -4.63 0.55
N LYS A 82 11.87 -3.91 1.10
CA LYS A 82 11.27 -4.23 2.41
C LYS A 82 10.60 -5.60 2.42
N LEU A 83 9.83 -5.92 1.38
CA LEU A 83 9.19 -7.24 1.25
C LEU A 83 10.24 -8.35 1.15
N ASN A 84 11.29 -8.14 0.35
CA ASN A 84 12.38 -9.11 0.23
C ASN A 84 13.10 -9.30 1.56
N ALA A 85 13.43 -8.23 2.28
CA ALA A 85 14.07 -8.31 3.59
C ALA A 85 13.21 -9.06 4.62
N PHE A 86 11.89 -8.83 4.63
CA PHE A 86 10.98 -9.46 5.59
C PHE A 86 10.66 -10.93 5.26
N TYR A 87 10.42 -11.26 3.98
CA TYR A 87 9.96 -12.59 3.58
C TYR A 87 11.04 -13.50 2.98
N ARG A 88 12.25 -13.01 2.71
CA ARG A 88 13.41 -13.84 2.30
C ARG A 88 14.48 -13.96 3.40
N GLY A 89 14.45 -13.08 4.40
CA GLY A 89 15.35 -13.11 5.56
C GLY A 89 15.06 -14.25 6.50
#